data_AF-A0A1B8ZBC8-F1
#
_entry.id   AF-A0A1B8ZBC8-F1
#
_cell.length_a   1.000
_cell.length_b   1.000
_cell.length_c   1.000
_cell.angle_alpha   90.00
_cell.angle_beta   90.00
_cell.angle_gamma   90.00
#
_symmetry.space_group_name_H-M   'P 1'
#
loop_
_entity.id
_entity.type
_entity.pdbx_description
1 polymer ?
#
loop_
_entity_poly.entity_id
_entity_poly.type
_entity_poly.pdbx_seq_one_letter_code
_entity_poly.pdbx_strand_id
1 'polypeptide(L)'
;MKNILNILCVFISISIFSQTKSVKKTGVKTGVRTTVKKAPVKAKPNPDLVVINKDLPVLIPKKKGDQFGYVNQNGKFIIQPEYHIAVFFYEDCNLLNSPNQKVRKFGSGNYATVEKDMISYRIDQSGKRVYQFKDADLGKCKFEEYKQQLFQAYILNGFYGIIEKSKFVNAADYRQYQIYPQYQYLYILEGDDVADPMIVASNNDKFGVIDVNNKVIIPFEYSNIKRNFSWKLGKMFEVTKDGKNYYYVDANNKTY
;
A
#
# COMPACT_ATOMS: atom_id res chain seq x y z
N MET A 1 -46.40 2.44 -59.68
CA MET A 1 -46.22 1.08 -59.13
C MET A 1 -45.51 1.19 -57.78
N LYS A 2 -46.17 0.74 -56.70
CA LYS A 2 -45.71 0.43 -55.32
C LYS A 2 -44.83 1.49 -54.60
N ASN A 3 -45.34 2.29 -53.65
CA ASN A 3 -45.76 1.98 -52.25
C ASN A 3 -44.63 1.41 -51.37
N ILE A 4 -44.35 1.80 -50.12
CA ILE A 4 -44.98 2.72 -49.15
C ILE A 4 -43.91 3.04 -48.08
N LEU A 5 -43.97 4.28 -47.58
CA LEU A 5 -43.18 4.89 -46.50
C LEU A 5 -43.68 4.40 -45.12
N ASN A 6 -42.76 4.00 -44.22
CA ASN A 6 -43.11 3.60 -42.86
C ASN A 6 -43.54 4.82 -42.02
N ILE A 7 -44.76 4.75 -41.50
CA ILE A 7 -45.42 5.78 -40.70
C ILE A 7 -44.99 5.67 -39.23
N LEU A 8 -44.55 6.82 -38.69
CA LEU A 8 -44.45 7.16 -37.28
C LEU A 8 -45.86 7.21 -36.65
N CYS A 9 -46.12 6.48 -35.57
CA CYS A 9 -47.30 6.71 -34.73
C CYS A 9 -46.88 7.22 -33.35
N VAL A 10 -47.07 8.53 -33.19
CA VAL A 10 -47.07 9.29 -31.94
C VAL A 10 -48.40 9.05 -31.23
N PHE A 11 -48.38 8.60 -29.98
CA PHE A 11 -49.55 8.67 -29.09
C PHE A 11 -49.32 9.80 -28.08
N ILE A 12 -49.98 10.93 -28.35
CA ILE A 12 -50.19 12.05 -27.45
C ILE A 12 -51.48 11.76 -26.68
N SER A 13 -51.40 11.57 -25.37
CA SER A 13 -52.56 11.60 -24.48
C SER A 13 -52.57 12.92 -23.71
N ILE A 14 -53.42 13.83 -24.17
CA ILE A 14 -53.76 15.10 -23.51
C ILE A 14 -54.80 14.80 -22.43
N SER A 15 -54.52 15.22 -21.19
CA SER A 15 -55.50 15.31 -20.11
C SER A 15 -55.63 16.77 -19.69
N ILE A 16 -56.79 17.37 -19.91
CA ILE A 16 -57.10 18.76 -19.54
C ILE A 16 -57.92 18.77 -18.24
N PHE A 17 -57.34 19.46 -17.26
CA PHE A 17 -57.91 20.28 -16.18
C PHE A 17 -59.19 19.85 -15.44
N SER A 18 -59.06 19.83 -14.11
CA SER A 18 -59.95 20.60 -13.25
C SER A 18 -59.14 21.22 -12.10
N GLN A 19 -59.16 22.56 -12.04
CA GLN A 19 -58.67 23.33 -10.92
C GLN A 19 -59.83 23.56 -9.94
N THR A 20 -59.63 23.26 -8.66
CA THR A 20 -60.40 23.87 -7.58
C THR A 20 -59.43 24.38 -6.52
N LYS A 21 -59.40 25.71 -6.35
CA LYS A 21 -58.68 26.38 -5.28
C LYS A 21 -59.57 26.50 -4.02
N SER A 22 -58.94 26.18 -2.89
CA SER A 22 -59.05 26.79 -1.56
C SER A 22 -60.32 26.60 -0.72
N VAL A 23 -60.15 25.94 0.43
CA VAL A 23 -60.47 26.53 1.75
C VAL A 23 -59.37 26.17 2.77
N LYS A 24 -58.87 27.20 3.47
CA LYS A 24 -57.92 27.12 4.60
C LYS A 24 -58.55 26.45 5.83
N LYS A 25 -57.77 25.61 6.53
CA LYS A 25 -57.82 25.54 8.00
C LYS A 25 -56.40 25.51 8.56
N THR A 26 -56.12 26.50 9.39
CA THR A 26 -54.95 26.65 10.24
C THR A 26 -54.95 25.59 11.34
N GLY A 27 -53.83 24.89 11.51
CA GLY A 27 -53.53 24.00 12.63
C GLY A 27 -52.04 24.13 12.97
N VAL A 28 -51.77 24.40 14.24
CA VAL A 28 -50.49 24.86 14.79
C VAL A 28 -49.45 23.73 14.88
N LYS A 29 -48.17 24.16 14.80
CA LYS A 29 -46.92 23.40 14.90
C LYS A 29 -46.87 22.44 16.09
N THR A 30 -46.28 21.25 15.91
CA THR A 30 -44.99 20.83 16.50
C THR A 30 -44.73 19.35 16.22
N GLY A 31 -43.53 19.04 15.73
CA GLY A 31 -43.13 17.67 15.40
C GLY A 31 -41.87 17.68 14.56
N VAL A 32 -40.76 18.16 15.14
CA VAL A 32 -39.43 17.99 14.55
C VAL A 32 -39.17 16.49 14.47
N ARG A 33 -39.32 15.89 13.28
CA ARG A 33 -38.77 14.57 12.99
C ARG A 33 -37.26 14.72 12.91
N THR A 34 -36.61 14.59 14.06
CA THR A 34 -35.18 14.37 14.18
C THR A 34 -34.85 13.11 13.38
N THR A 35 -34.22 13.29 12.23
CA THR A 35 -33.49 12.23 11.56
C THR A 35 -32.35 11.85 12.49
N VAL A 36 -32.55 10.77 13.25
CA VAL A 36 -31.50 10.14 14.05
C VAL A 36 -30.43 9.71 13.07
N LYS A 37 -29.34 10.48 12.99
CA LYS A 37 -28.10 10.04 12.36
C LYS A 37 -27.72 8.73 13.06
N LYS A 38 -27.85 7.61 12.35
CA LYS A 38 -27.26 6.33 12.77
C LYS A 38 -25.80 6.62 13.11
N ALA A 39 -25.43 6.38 14.37
CA ALA A 39 -24.05 6.39 14.79
C ALA A 39 -23.24 5.52 13.81
N PRO A 40 -22.00 5.90 13.45
CA PRO A 40 -21.19 5.08 12.57
C PRO A 40 -21.09 3.69 13.22
N VAL A 41 -21.59 2.68 12.49
CA VAL A 41 -21.51 1.28 12.91
C VAL A 41 -20.03 0.99 13.09
N LYS A 42 -19.57 0.85 14.33
CA LYS A 42 -18.25 0.28 14.61
C LYS A 42 -18.18 -1.03 13.84
N ALA A 43 -17.25 -1.11 12.89
CA ALA A 43 -17.02 -2.34 12.13
C ALA A 43 -16.85 -3.48 13.15
N LYS A 44 -17.68 -4.53 13.04
CA LYS A 44 -17.53 -5.70 13.89
C LYS A 44 -16.10 -6.25 13.68
N PRO A 45 -15.37 -6.61 14.75
CA PRO A 45 -14.04 -7.17 14.60
C PRO A 45 -14.12 -8.43 13.74
N ASN A 46 -13.33 -8.48 12.66
CA ASN A 46 -13.23 -9.65 11.83
C ASN A 46 -12.41 -10.72 12.59
N PRO A 47 -12.96 -11.89 12.93
CA PRO A 47 -12.26 -12.91 13.69
C PRO A 47 -11.01 -13.44 12.97
N ASP A 48 -10.93 -13.29 11.65
CA ASP A 48 -9.77 -13.70 10.86
C ASP A 48 -8.61 -12.68 10.87
N LEU A 49 -8.80 -11.46 11.40
CA LEU A 49 -7.77 -10.43 11.50
C LEU A 49 -7.05 -10.48 12.86
N VAL A 50 -6.54 -11.66 13.21
CA VAL A 50 -5.73 -11.83 14.42
C VAL A 50 -4.33 -11.26 14.19
N VAL A 51 -3.88 -10.39 15.10
CA VAL A 51 -2.52 -9.83 15.09
C VAL A 51 -1.61 -10.79 15.87
N ILE A 52 -0.74 -11.49 15.14
CA ILE A 52 0.22 -12.46 15.69
C ILE A 52 1.54 -11.76 15.98
N ASN A 53 2.01 -10.97 15.01
CA ASN A 53 3.16 -10.10 15.12
C ASN A 53 2.70 -8.65 14.96
N LYS A 54 2.88 -7.85 16.02
CA LYS A 54 2.46 -6.45 16.07
C LYS A 54 3.31 -5.53 15.19
N ASP A 55 4.52 -5.97 14.84
CA ASP A 55 5.44 -5.22 13.99
C ASP A 55 5.13 -5.36 12.50
N LEU A 56 4.27 -6.30 12.12
CA LEU A 56 3.92 -6.58 10.73
C LEU A 56 2.52 -6.06 10.39
N PRO A 57 2.27 -5.72 9.11
CA PRO A 57 0.92 -5.43 8.62
C PRO A 57 -0.07 -6.54 8.95
N VAL A 58 -1.30 -6.16 9.30
CA VAL A 58 -2.39 -7.11 9.54
C VAL A 58 -2.82 -7.80 8.24
N LEU A 59 -2.74 -7.06 7.14
CA LEU A 59 -3.03 -7.53 5.78
C LEU A 59 -1.82 -7.31 4.89
N ILE A 60 -1.37 -8.39 4.26
CA ILE A 60 -0.17 -8.45 3.43
C ILE A 60 -0.61 -8.71 2.00
N PRO A 61 -0.20 -7.89 1.01
CA PRO A 61 -0.50 -8.15 -0.39
C PRO A 61 0.05 -9.50 -0.82
N LYS A 62 -0.75 -10.29 -1.54
CA LYS A 62 -0.31 -11.58 -2.08
C LYS A 62 -0.82 -11.80 -3.48
N LYS A 63 0.09 -12.17 -4.38
CA LYS A 63 -0.23 -12.52 -5.75
C LYS A 63 -0.75 -13.96 -5.84
N LYS A 64 -1.77 -14.17 -6.67
CA LYS A 64 -2.26 -15.49 -7.10
C LYS A 64 -2.63 -15.41 -8.57
N GLY A 65 -1.91 -16.15 -9.42
CA GLY A 65 -1.97 -15.93 -10.87
C GLY A 65 -1.45 -14.53 -11.19
N ASP A 66 -2.22 -13.75 -11.95
CA ASP A 66 -1.87 -12.38 -12.34
C ASP A 66 -2.48 -11.29 -11.46
N GLN A 67 -3.25 -11.68 -10.44
CA GLN A 67 -3.96 -10.75 -9.57
C GLN A 67 -3.44 -10.81 -8.15
N PHE A 68 -3.55 -9.68 -7.46
CA PHE A 68 -3.27 -9.50 -6.05
C PHE A 68 -4.56 -9.45 -5.24
N GLY A 69 -4.49 -10.08 -4.07
CA GLY A 69 -5.41 -9.91 -2.96
C GLY A 69 -4.63 -9.61 -1.68
N TYR A 70 -5.25 -9.86 -0.53
CA TYR A 70 -4.59 -9.68 0.76
C TYR A 70 -4.78 -10.90 1.65
N VAL A 71 -3.69 -11.36 2.24
CA VAL A 71 -3.69 -12.40 3.27
C VAL A 71 -3.52 -11.81 4.65
N ASN A 72 -4.06 -12.48 5.67
CA ASN A 72 -3.70 -12.21 7.06
C ASN A 72 -2.31 -12.79 7.39
N GLN A 73 -1.87 -12.60 8.64
CA GLN A 73 -0.59 -13.11 9.11
C GLN A 73 -0.51 -14.66 9.22
N ASN A 74 -1.62 -15.37 9.01
CA ASN A 74 -1.66 -16.83 8.86
C ASN A 74 -1.61 -17.28 7.39
N GLY A 75 -1.54 -16.36 6.43
CA GLY A 75 -1.54 -16.66 5.00
C GLY A 75 -2.93 -16.95 4.42
N LYS A 76 -4.01 -16.77 5.19
CA LYS A 76 -5.40 -16.91 4.70
C LYS A 76 -5.81 -15.65 3.95
N PHE A 77 -6.30 -15.81 2.72
CA PHE A 77 -6.88 -14.69 1.96
C PHE A 77 -8.10 -14.13 2.68
N ILE A 78 -8.04 -12.84 3.01
CA ILE A 78 -9.16 -12.05 3.55
C ILE A 78 -9.83 -11.27 2.43
N ILE A 79 -9.02 -10.75 1.51
CA ILE A 79 -9.48 -10.09 0.29
C ILE A 79 -9.01 -10.95 -0.87
N GLN A 80 -9.97 -11.48 -1.64
CA GLN A 80 -9.65 -12.37 -2.74
C GLN A 80 -8.87 -11.65 -3.85
N PRO A 81 -7.99 -12.35 -4.58
CA PRO A 81 -7.27 -11.77 -5.71
C PRO A 81 -8.22 -11.25 -6.78
N GLU A 82 -8.16 -9.95 -7.07
CA GLU A 82 -8.93 -9.30 -8.14
C GLU A 82 -8.27 -8.03 -8.71
N TYR A 83 -7.14 -7.61 -8.15
CA TYR A 83 -6.46 -6.35 -8.48
C TYR A 83 -5.16 -6.64 -9.26
N HIS A 84 -4.81 -5.84 -10.27
CA HIS A 84 -3.51 -6.00 -10.93
C HIS A 84 -2.37 -5.34 -10.12
N ILE A 85 -2.71 -4.38 -9.25
CA ILE A 85 -1.80 -3.77 -8.28
C ILE A 85 -2.47 -3.72 -6.91
N ALA A 86 -1.73 -4.12 -5.87
CA ALA A 86 -2.14 -3.97 -4.47
C ALA A 86 -0.91 -3.63 -3.62
N VAL A 87 -0.93 -2.49 -2.94
CA VAL A 87 0.14 -2.10 -2.02
C VAL A 87 -0.27 -2.34 -0.57
N PHE A 88 0.68 -2.22 0.37
CA PHE A 88 0.38 -2.31 1.80
C PHE A 88 -0.66 -1.26 2.25
N PHE A 89 -1.35 -1.58 3.34
CA PHE A 89 -2.16 -0.60 4.07
C PHE A 89 -1.22 0.44 4.66
N TYR A 90 -1.17 1.61 4.04
CA TYR A 90 -0.25 2.69 4.38
C TYR A 90 -0.87 4.04 4.02
N GLU A 91 -0.31 5.08 4.60
CA GLU A 91 -0.73 6.46 4.36
C GLU A 91 -0.53 6.87 2.90
N ASP A 92 -1.50 7.58 2.35
CA ASP A 92 -1.41 8.24 1.05
C ASP A 92 -1.28 9.74 1.27
N CYS A 93 -0.07 10.26 1.10
CA CYS A 93 0.23 11.66 1.39
C CYS A 93 -0.51 12.63 0.47
N ASN A 94 -0.87 12.24 -0.76
CA ASN A 94 -1.62 13.10 -1.67
C ASN A 94 -3.05 13.30 -1.16
N LEU A 95 -3.71 12.22 -0.72
CA LEU A 95 -5.04 12.29 -0.13
C LEU A 95 -5.01 13.00 1.23
N LEU A 96 -4.02 12.74 2.09
CA LEU A 96 -3.89 13.45 3.37
C LEU A 96 -3.79 14.98 3.18
N ASN A 97 -3.11 15.42 2.11
CA ASN A 97 -2.94 16.83 1.78
C ASN A 97 -3.99 17.36 0.77
N SER A 98 -5.06 16.61 0.51
CA SER A 98 -6.08 16.97 -0.47
C SER A 98 -6.68 18.37 -0.23
N PRO A 99 -6.93 19.17 -1.29
CA PRO A 99 -7.73 20.39 -1.16
C PRO A 99 -9.16 20.09 -0.71
N ASN A 100 -9.68 18.90 -1.00
CA ASN A 100 -10.99 18.44 -0.57
C ASN A 100 -10.90 17.78 0.82
N GLN A 101 -11.23 18.54 1.86
CA GLN A 101 -11.14 18.08 3.26
C GLN A 101 -11.94 16.79 3.54
N LYS A 102 -13.01 16.52 2.79
CA LYS A 102 -13.86 15.34 3.00
C LYS A 102 -13.17 14.03 2.64
N VAL A 103 -12.20 14.05 1.71
CA VAL A 103 -11.51 12.84 1.23
C VAL A 103 -10.23 12.54 2.00
N ARG A 104 -9.68 13.50 2.75
CA ARG A 104 -8.44 13.34 3.52
C ARG A 104 -8.40 12.11 4.42
N LYS A 105 -9.56 11.73 4.98
CA LYS A 105 -9.70 10.51 5.80
C LYS A 105 -9.21 9.23 5.09
N PHE A 106 -9.38 9.15 3.76
CA PHE A 106 -8.96 8.01 2.95
C PHE A 106 -7.44 7.94 2.75
N GLY A 107 -6.72 9.02 3.05
CA GLY A 107 -5.27 9.06 3.08
C GLY A 107 -4.64 8.42 4.31
N SER A 108 -5.40 8.08 5.35
CA SER A 108 -4.85 7.36 6.52
C SER A 108 -4.40 5.94 6.18
N GLY A 109 -3.50 5.38 6.99
CA GLY A 109 -3.00 4.00 6.88
C GLY A 109 -4.04 2.91 7.15
N ASN A 110 -5.28 3.29 7.45
CA ASN A 110 -6.41 2.36 7.57
C ASN A 110 -6.89 1.81 6.22
N TYR A 111 -6.37 2.35 5.11
CA TYR A 111 -6.74 1.97 3.75
C TYR A 111 -5.50 1.57 2.95
N ALA A 112 -5.71 0.75 1.92
CA ALA A 112 -4.67 0.43 0.94
C ALA A 112 -5.04 0.98 -0.44
N THR A 113 -4.03 1.29 -1.25
CA THR A 113 -4.22 1.61 -2.66
C THR A 113 -4.20 0.31 -3.46
N VAL A 114 -5.21 0.14 -4.31
CA VAL A 114 -5.30 -0.96 -5.26
C VAL A 114 -5.66 -0.42 -6.62
N GLU A 115 -5.34 -1.16 -7.66
CA GLU A 115 -5.80 -0.83 -9.01
C GLU A 115 -6.57 -1.99 -9.64
N LYS A 116 -7.64 -1.63 -10.34
CA LYS A 116 -8.45 -2.54 -11.14
C LYS A 116 -8.83 -1.83 -12.43
N ASP A 117 -8.59 -2.48 -13.56
CA ASP A 117 -8.92 -1.94 -14.90
C ASP A 117 -8.33 -0.53 -15.13
N MET A 118 -7.06 -0.34 -14.72
CA MET A 118 -6.34 0.95 -14.76
C MET A 118 -6.96 2.08 -13.93
N ILE A 119 -7.87 1.76 -13.01
CA ILE A 119 -8.47 2.71 -12.07
C ILE A 119 -7.96 2.42 -10.67
N SER A 120 -7.39 3.43 -10.02
CA SER A 120 -6.90 3.34 -8.65
C SER A 120 -8.02 3.61 -7.64
N TYR A 121 -8.06 2.81 -6.58
CA TYR A 121 -9.02 2.90 -5.48
C TYR A 121 -8.30 2.88 -4.13
N ARG A 122 -8.96 3.42 -3.10
CA ARG A 122 -8.68 3.07 -1.70
C ARG A 122 -9.68 2.02 -1.24
N ILE A 123 -9.17 0.97 -0.61
CA ILE A 123 -9.98 -0.09 0.01
C ILE A 123 -9.82 -0.11 1.52
N ASP A 124 -10.86 -0.52 2.24
CA ASP A 124 -10.76 -0.82 3.67
C ASP A 124 -10.31 -2.27 3.92
N GLN A 125 -10.13 -2.64 5.19
CA GLN A 125 -9.67 -3.99 5.60
C GLN A 125 -10.67 -5.12 5.26
N SER A 126 -11.90 -4.80 4.86
CA SER A 126 -12.86 -5.79 4.34
C SER A 126 -12.73 -6.02 2.84
N GLY A 127 -11.89 -5.23 2.16
CA GLY A 127 -11.75 -5.23 0.69
C GLY A 127 -12.77 -4.33 -0.02
N LYS A 128 -13.60 -3.59 0.73
CA LYS A 128 -14.55 -2.67 0.11
C LYS A 128 -13.81 -1.48 -0.47
N ARG A 129 -14.01 -1.22 -1.76
CA ARG A 129 -13.60 0.04 -2.42
C ARG A 129 -14.39 1.20 -1.82
N VAL A 130 -13.72 2.07 -1.08
CA VAL A 130 -14.32 3.19 -0.34
C VAL A 130 -14.09 4.54 -1.02
N TYR A 131 -13.11 4.62 -1.92
CA TYR A 131 -12.79 5.82 -2.66
C TYR A 131 -12.14 5.47 -4.00
N GLN A 132 -12.47 6.22 -5.05
CA GLN A 132 -11.82 6.15 -6.36
C GLN A 132 -11.02 7.44 -6.54
N PHE A 133 -9.76 7.33 -6.95
CA PHE A 133 -8.88 8.47 -7.13
C PHE A 133 -9.40 9.43 -8.19
N LYS A 134 -9.18 10.73 -7.94
CA LYS A 134 -9.50 11.83 -8.84
C LYS A 134 -8.39 12.86 -8.78
N ASP A 135 -7.93 13.32 -9.93
CA ASP A 135 -6.82 14.29 -9.98
C ASP A 135 -7.12 15.58 -9.22
N ALA A 136 -8.37 16.06 -9.27
CA ALA A 136 -8.81 17.26 -8.55
C ALA A 136 -8.75 17.13 -7.01
N ASP A 137 -8.70 15.90 -6.49
CA ASP A 137 -8.59 15.63 -5.06
C ASP A 137 -7.13 15.45 -4.62
N LEU A 138 -6.15 15.37 -5.52
CA LEU A 138 -4.76 15.12 -5.13
C LEU A 138 -4.07 16.38 -4.61
N GLY A 139 -3.64 16.34 -3.34
CA GLY A 139 -2.78 17.36 -2.76
C GLY A 139 -1.31 17.11 -3.07
N LYS A 140 -0.44 18.07 -2.72
CA LYS A 140 1.01 17.89 -2.79
C LYS A 140 1.53 17.30 -1.48
N CYS A 141 2.30 16.22 -1.57
CA CYS A 141 3.01 15.68 -0.41
C CYS A 141 4.07 16.66 0.07
N LYS A 142 4.18 16.81 1.39
CA LYS A 142 5.30 17.50 2.01
C LYS A 142 6.40 16.48 2.19
N PHE A 143 7.52 16.68 1.52
CA PHE A 143 8.69 15.84 1.75
C PHE A 143 9.30 16.21 3.09
N GLU A 144 9.60 15.20 3.90
CA GLU A 144 10.42 15.40 5.10
C GLU A 144 11.82 15.88 4.69
N GLU A 145 12.49 16.56 5.61
CA GLU A 145 13.89 16.92 5.41
C GLU A 145 14.71 15.65 5.15
N TYR A 146 15.58 15.72 4.14
CA TYR A 146 16.42 14.59 3.78
C TYR A 146 17.30 14.17 4.97
N LYS A 147 17.09 12.94 5.45
CA LYS A 147 17.97 12.31 6.44
C LYS A 147 19.07 11.57 5.72
N GLN A 148 20.30 12.06 5.89
CA GLN A 148 21.47 11.39 5.33
C GLN A 148 21.69 10.03 6.00
N GLN A 149 21.94 9.01 5.19
CA GLN A 149 22.31 7.67 5.68
C GLN A 149 23.64 7.73 6.43
N LEU A 150 23.72 7.07 7.58
CA LEU A 150 24.94 7.00 8.40
C LEU A 150 26.02 6.16 7.69
N PHE A 151 25.57 5.07 7.07
CA PHE A 151 26.42 4.10 6.40
C PHE A 151 26.42 4.27 4.89
N GLN A 152 27.53 3.91 4.26
CA GLN A 152 27.70 3.92 2.81
C GLN A 152 28.36 2.62 2.36
N ALA A 153 27.93 2.09 1.21
CA ALA A 153 28.63 0.99 0.56
C ALA A 153 30.01 1.45 0.08
N TYR A 154 31.02 0.60 0.30
CA TYR A 154 32.40 0.82 -0.15
C TYR A 154 32.85 -0.36 -0.99
N ILE A 155 33.53 -0.10 -2.11
CA ILE A 155 34.00 -1.15 -3.03
C ILE A 155 35.52 -1.21 -2.96
N LEU A 156 36.04 -2.42 -2.72
CA LEU A 156 37.47 -2.72 -2.74
C LEU A 156 37.69 -4.02 -3.52
N ASN A 157 38.56 -3.98 -4.54
CA ASN A 157 38.89 -5.14 -5.37
C ASN A 157 37.66 -5.88 -5.96
N GLY A 158 36.61 -5.12 -6.28
CA GLY A 158 35.36 -5.67 -6.83
C GLY A 158 34.38 -6.23 -5.80
N PHE A 159 34.73 -6.25 -4.51
CA PHE A 159 33.84 -6.66 -3.42
C PHE A 159 33.28 -5.46 -2.68
N TYR A 160 32.06 -5.61 -2.18
CA TYR A 160 31.32 -4.63 -1.42
C TYR A 160 31.49 -4.85 0.09
N GLY A 161 31.70 -3.76 0.80
CA GLY A 161 31.65 -3.63 2.25
C GLY A 161 30.83 -2.40 2.65
N ILE A 162 30.88 -2.05 3.94
CA ILE A 162 30.18 -0.90 4.52
C ILE A 162 31.15 -0.07 5.34
N ILE A 163 31.02 1.24 5.23
CA ILE A 163 31.75 2.23 6.02
C ILE A 163 30.77 3.19 6.69
N GLU A 164 31.15 3.74 7.84
CA GLU A 164 30.53 4.96 8.37
C GLU A 164 31.24 6.17 7.78
N LYS A 165 30.54 6.92 6.93
CA LYS A 165 31.18 7.93 6.05
C LYS A 165 31.97 8.99 6.82
N SER A 166 31.50 9.41 7.98
CA SER A 166 32.12 10.44 8.81
C SER A 166 33.42 9.99 9.51
N LYS A 167 33.62 8.68 9.69
CA LYS A 167 34.77 8.09 10.41
C LYS A 167 35.82 7.48 9.48
N PHE A 168 35.47 7.24 8.22
CA PHE A 168 36.34 6.55 7.26
C PHE A 168 37.35 7.52 6.63
N VAL A 169 38.63 7.30 6.91
CA VAL A 169 39.74 8.17 6.47
C VAL A 169 40.87 7.42 5.76
N ASN A 170 41.07 6.14 6.05
CA ASN A 170 42.18 5.33 5.52
C ASN A 170 41.70 3.93 5.14
N ALA A 171 41.58 3.67 3.84
CA ALA A 171 41.18 2.38 3.30
C ALA A 171 42.18 1.23 3.58
N ALA A 172 43.44 1.53 3.93
CA ALA A 172 44.40 0.51 4.32
C ALA A 172 44.18 -0.02 5.75
N ASP A 173 43.44 0.71 6.59
CA ASP A 173 43.12 0.28 7.94
C ASP A 173 41.78 -0.48 7.96
N TYR A 174 41.86 -1.81 7.99
CA TYR A 174 40.68 -2.68 7.99
C TYR A 174 39.70 -2.41 9.14
N ARG A 175 40.15 -1.77 10.24
CA ARG A 175 39.32 -1.45 11.41
C ARG A 175 38.36 -0.28 11.17
N GLN A 176 38.55 0.47 10.08
CA GLN A 176 37.66 1.59 9.71
C GLN A 176 36.41 1.14 8.96
N TYR A 177 36.34 -0.13 8.57
CA TYR A 177 35.18 -0.70 7.91
C TYR A 177 34.18 -1.19 8.96
N GLN A 178 32.92 -0.83 8.78
CA GLN A 178 31.81 -1.43 9.53
C GLN A 178 31.62 -2.89 9.09
N ILE A 179 31.68 -3.13 7.78
CA ILE A 179 31.75 -4.47 7.19
C ILE A 179 32.89 -4.43 6.18
N TYR A 180 33.93 -5.25 6.40
CA TYR A 180 35.04 -5.33 5.46
C TYR A 180 34.53 -5.88 4.10
N PRO A 181 35.02 -5.35 2.96
CA PRO A 181 34.59 -5.78 1.63
C PRO A 181 34.71 -7.29 1.43
N GLN A 182 33.56 -7.95 1.24
CA GLN A 182 33.46 -9.40 1.12
C GLN A 182 32.26 -9.88 0.28
N TYR A 183 31.29 -9.01 0.00
CA TYR A 183 30.08 -9.37 -0.75
C TYR A 183 30.25 -9.08 -2.24
N GLN A 184 29.67 -9.91 -3.10
CA GLN A 184 29.68 -9.69 -4.55
C GLN A 184 28.80 -8.48 -4.94
N TYR A 185 27.80 -8.16 -4.12
CA TYR A 185 26.92 -7.00 -4.27
C TYR A 185 26.34 -6.63 -2.91
N LEU A 186 26.08 -5.34 -2.70
CA LEU A 186 25.44 -4.83 -1.48
C LEU A 186 24.57 -3.61 -1.79
N TYR A 187 23.41 -3.51 -1.13
CA TYR A 187 22.53 -2.35 -1.17
C TYR A 187 21.91 -2.10 0.20
N ILE A 188 22.17 -0.91 0.75
CA ILE A 188 21.60 -0.43 2.01
C ILE A 188 20.17 0.03 1.73
N LEU A 189 19.18 -0.59 2.37
CA LEU A 189 17.78 -0.21 2.19
C LEU A 189 17.47 1.08 2.93
N GLU A 190 16.63 1.92 2.31
CA GLU A 190 16.12 3.11 2.96
C GLU A 190 15.13 2.74 4.08
N GLY A 191 15.29 3.40 5.22
CA GLY A 191 14.43 3.25 6.40
C GLY A 191 14.45 4.52 7.23
N ASP A 192 13.60 4.58 8.25
CA ASP A 192 13.52 5.74 9.15
C ASP A 192 14.66 5.74 10.19
N ASP A 193 15.17 4.55 10.54
CA ASP A 193 16.37 4.36 11.35
C ASP A 193 17.59 4.20 10.43
N VAL A 194 18.36 5.29 10.31
CA VAL A 194 19.57 5.33 9.48
C VAL A 194 20.78 4.67 10.16
N ALA A 195 20.68 4.33 11.45
CA ALA A 195 21.75 3.72 12.23
C ALA A 195 21.64 2.19 12.29
N ASP A 196 20.47 1.62 12.01
CA ASP A 196 20.25 0.17 11.89
C ASP A 196 19.54 -0.19 10.56
N PRO A 197 20.17 0.05 9.40
CA PRO A 197 19.56 -0.27 8.13
C PRO A 197 19.59 -1.77 7.85
N MET A 198 18.57 -2.26 7.15
CA MET A 198 18.62 -3.57 6.52
C MET A 198 19.39 -3.49 5.21
N ILE A 199 20.22 -4.50 4.96
CA ILE A 199 21.14 -4.50 3.82
C ILE A 199 20.90 -5.74 2.98
N VAL A 200 20.52 -5.55 1.72
CA VAL A 200 20.48 -6.64 0.73
C VAL A 200 21.90 -6.89 0.27
N ALA A 201 22.40 -8.10 0.46
CA ALA A 201 23.74 -8.51 0.04
C ALA A 201 23.66 -9.74 -0.87
N SER A 202 24.69 -9.96 -1.68
CA SER A 202 24.84 -11.22 -2.41
C SER A 202 26.17 -11.91 -2.11
N ASN A 203 26.09 -13.22 -2.00
CA ASN A 203 27.20 -14.13 -1.78
C ASN A 203 26.93 -15.44 -2.52
N ASN A 204 27.93 -15.99 -3.22
CA ASN A 204 27.81 -17.16 -4.09
C ASN A 204 26.58 -17.09 -5.03
N ASP A 205 26.38 -15.94 -5.68
CA ASP A 205 25.32 -15.66 -6.65
C ASP A 205 23.88 -15.79 -6.08
N LYS A 206 23.75 -15.77 -4.75
CA LYS A 206 22.48 -15.74 -4.03
C LYS A 206 22.36 -14.48 -3.20
N PHE A 207 21.15 -13.99 -3.07
CA PHE A 207 20.82 -12.83 -2.25
C PHE A 207 20.32 -13.26 -0.88
N GLY A 208 20.71 -12.48 0.12
CA GLY A 208 20.22 -12.53 1.50
C GLY A 208 20.09 -11.11 2.04
N VAL A 209 19.71 -11.00 3.31
CA VAL A 209 19.66 -9.73 4.03
C VAL A 209 20.53 -9.84 5.26
N ILE A 210 21.37 -8.84 5.47
CA ILE A 210 22.20 -8.71 6.66
C ILE A 210 21.84 -7.41 7.40
N ASP A 211 22.15 -7.37 8.70
CA ASP A 211 22.21 -6.11 9.43
C ASP A 211 23.57 -5.44 9.26
N VAL A 212 23.71 -4.25 9.83
CA VAL A 212 24.94 -3.46 9.76
C VAL A 212 26.12 -4.08 10.53
N ASN A 213 25.86 -5.06 11.40
CA ASN A 213 26.87 -5.82 12.15
C ASN A 213 27.24 -7.13 11.44
N ASN A 214 26.88 -7.27 10.16
CA ASN A 214 27.14 -8.45 9.34
C ASN A 214 26.38 -9.71 9.81
N LYS A 215 25.35 -9.57 10.64
CA LYS A 215 24.50 -10.69 11.03
C LYS A 215 23.55 -11.01 9.88
N VAL A 216 23.49 -12.28 9.48
CA VAL A 216 22.52 -12.75 8.50
C VAL A 216 21.13 -12.77 9.11
N ILE A 217 20.23 -11.93 8.56
CA ILE A 217 18.81 -11.86 8.93
C ILE A 217 18.00 -12.78 8.02
N ILE A 218 18.23 -12.69 6.72
CA ILE A 218 17.64 -13.57 5.70
C ILE A 218 18.77 -14.35 5.02
N PRO A 219 18.74 -15.70 5.02
CA PRO A 219 19.78 -16.51 4.41
C PRO A 219 20.02 -16.22 2.92
N PHE A 220 21.26 -16.43 2.47
CA PHE A 220 21.67 -16.31 1.06
C PHE A 220 21.15 -17.49 0.21
N GLU A 221 19.85 -17.53 -0.04
CA GLU A 221 19.20 -18.62 -0.79
C GLU A 221 18.32 -18.13 -1.96
N TYR A 222 18.15 -16.81 -2.10
CA TYR A 222 17.25 -16.21 -3.08
C TYR A 222 17.99 -15.86 -4.36
N SER A 223 17.34 -16.04 -5.51
CA SER A 223 17.90 -15.57 -6.78
C SER A 223 17.78 -14.05 -6.93
N ASN A 224 16.81 -13.42 -6.24
CA ASN A 224 16.69 -11.98 -6.16
C ASN A 224 15.90 -11.53 -4.92
N ILE A 225 16.25 -10.37 -4.39
CA ILE A 225 15.48 -9.63 -3.39
C ILE A 225 15.23 -8.22 -3.95
N LYS A 226 13.98 -7.75 -3.97
CA LYS A 226 13.64 -6.40 -4.46
C LYS A 226 14.17 -5.36 -3.48
N ARG A 227 14.68 -4.26 -4.03
CA ARG A 227 15.13 -3.06 -3.31
C ARG A 227 14.03 -2.00 -3.35
N ASN A 228 12.84 -2.35 -2.86
CA ASN A 228 11.66 -1.47 -2.87
C ASN A 228 11.28 -1.06 -1.44
N PHE A 229 10.28 -0.20 -1.31
CA PHE A 229 9.83 0.31 -0.02
C PHE A 229 9.10 -0.73 0.86
N SER A 230 9.00 -2.01 0.48
CA SER A 230 8.32 -3.02 1.29
C SER A 230 8.92 -3.16 2.69
N TRP A 231 10.24 -2.98 2.82
CA TRP A 231 10.89 -2.94 4.13
C TRP A 231 10.38 -1.77 4.97
N LYS A 232 10.37 -0.55 4.40
CA LYS A 232 9.89 0.65 5.08
C LYS A 232 8.39 0.57 5.44
N LEU A 233 7.58 0.06 4.52
CA LEU A 233 6.11 0.08 4.64
C LEU A 233 5.55 -1.11 5.41
N GLY A 234 6.24 -2.25 5.43
CA GLY A 234 5.73 -3.48 6.01
C GLY A 234 6.72 -4.28 6.85
N LYS A 235 7.98 -3.85 6.96
CA LYS A 235 9.09 -4.63 7.57
C LYS A 235 9.26 -6.01 6.92
N MET A 236 9.04 -6.10 5.60
CA MET A 236 9.13 -7.33 4.81
C MET A 236 10.02 -7.15 3.60
N PHE A 237 10.57 -8.27 3.11
CA PHE A 237 11.37 -8.33 1.90
C PHE A 237 10.60 -9.09 0.82
N GLU A 238 10.58 -8.54 -0.39
CA GLU A 238 10.00 -9.22 -1.54
C GLU A 238 11.11 -10.02 -2.24
N VAL A 239 10.98 -11.34 -2.20
CA VAL A 239 12.05 -12.29 -2.56
C VAL A 239 11.57 -13.28 -3.61
N THR A 240 12.52 -13.88 -4.34
CA THR A 240 12.23 -14.97 -5.27
C THR A 240 13.39 -15.95 -5.32
N LYS A 241 13.06 -17.24 -5.49
CA LYS A 241 14.04 -18.31 -5.73
C LYS A 241 14.21 -18.62 -7.22
N ASP A 242 13.23 -18.29 -8.05
CA ASP A 242 13.18 -18.64 -9.48
C ASP A 242 13.25 -17.43 -10.43
N GLY A 243 13.28 -16.21 -9.89
CA GLY A 243 13.32 -14.97 -10.66
C GLY A 243 11.97 -14.54 -11.24
N LYS A 244 10.89 -15.28 -10.99
CA LYS A 244 9.55 -15.07 -11.58
C LYS A 244 8.48 -14.89 -10.52
N ASN A 245 8.43 -15.81 -9.56
CA ASN A 245 7.44 -15.84 -8.49
C ASN A 245 8.01 -15.12 -7.27
N TYR A 246 7.55 -13.89 -7.07
CA TYR A 246 7.89 -13.09 -5.91
C TYR A 246 6.87 -13.27 -4.80
N TYR A 247 7.36 -13.31 -3.57
CA TYR A 247 6.57 -13.43 -2.34
C TYR A 247 7.25 -12.66 -1.22
N TYR A 248 6.53 -12.42 -0.12
CA TYR A 248 7.09 -11.70 1.01
C TYR A 248 7.70 -12.64 2.03
N VAL A 249 8.79 -12.21 2.65
CA VAL A 249 9.38 -12.83 3.83
C VAL A 249 9.59 -11.76 4.91
N ASP A 250 9.27 -12.08 6.16
CA ASP A 250 9.59 -11.21 7.30
C ASP A 250 11.00 -11.48 7.84
N ALA A 251 11.47 -10.63 8.75
CA ALA A 251 12.81 -10.76 9.36
C ALA A 251 13.01 -12.06 10.19
N ASN A 252 11.95 -12.83 10.46
CA ASN A 252 12.04 -14.15 11.09
C ASN A 252 12.05 -15.29 10.05
N ASN A 253 12.28 -14.95 8.78
CA ASN A 253 12.26 -15.87 7.63
C ASN A 253 10.90 -16.58 7.42
N LYS A 254 9.79 -16.02 7.92
CA LYS A 254 8.45 -16.54 7.64
C LYS A 254 7.94 -15.96 6.33
N THR A 255 7.41 -16.83 5.47
CA THR A 255 6.93 -16.48 4.13
C THR A 255 5.43 -16.19 4.09
N TYR A 256 5.00 -15.31 3.20
CA TYR A 256 3.60 -14.90 3.03
C TYR A 256 3.17 -14.95 1.58
#